data_AF-A0A447TFG8-F1
#
_entry.id   AF-A0A447TFG8-F1
#
_cell.length_a   1.000
_cell.length_b   1.000
_cell.length_c   1.000
_cell.angle_alpha   90.00
_cell.angle_beta   90.00
_cell.angle_gamma   90.00
#
_symmetry.space_group_name_H-M   'P 1'
#
loop_
_entity.id
_entity.type
_entity.pdbx_description
1 polymer ?
#
loop_
_entity_poly.entity_id
_entity_poly.type
_entity_poly.pdbx_seq_one_letter_code
_entity_poly.pdbx_strand_id
1 'polypeptide(L)' 'MADPRVKAVGFTGSRGGGLALCRLAQSRPEPIPVFAEMSSTNPVFLLPAALQARGEALAQGFVGSLTLGAGSSAPIPA' A
#
# COMPACT_ATOMS: atom_id res chain seq x y z
N MET A 1 20.13 -10.42 -5.90
CA MET A 1 20.05 -8.94 -5.85
C MET A 1 21.41 -8.24 -5.89
N ALA A 2 22.53 -8.95 -5.76
CA ALA A 2 23.89 -8.38 -5.82
C ALA A 2 24.50 -8.37 -7.23
N ASP A 3 23.75 -8.72 -8.28
CA ASP A 3 24.26 -8.73 -9.64
C ASP A 3 24.55 -7.29 -10.11
N PRO A 4 25.78 -6.97 -10.56
CA PRO A 4 26.16 -5.63 -11.03
C PRO A 4 25.36 -5.16 -12.25
N ARG A 5 24.76 -6.07 -13.02
CA ARG A 5 23.97 -5.76 -14.23
C ARG A 5 22.56 -5.26 -13.90
N VAL A 6 22.08 -5.48 -12.68
CA VAL A 6 20.78 -4.96 -12.24
C VAL A 6 20.90 -3.46 -11.98
N LYS A 7 20.07 -2.66 -12.65
CA LYS A 7 20.10 -1.18 -12.59
C LYS A 7 18.87 -0.55 -11.93
N ALA A 8 17.83 -1.33 -11.61
CA ALA A 8 16.68 -0.88 -10.84
C ALA A 8 15.96 -2.09 -10.22
N VAL A 9 15.16 -1.86 -9.19
CA VAL A 9 14.28 -2.88 -8.58
C VAL A 9 12.86 -2.35 -8.48
N GLY A 10 11.89 -3.16 -8.91
CA GLY A 10 10.46 -2.98 -8.60
C GLY A 10 10.04 -3.95 -7.51
N PHE A 11 9.27 -3.49 -6.53
CA PHE A 11 8.77 -4.31 -5.42
C PHE A 11 7.32 -3.93 -5.06
N THR A 12 6.49 -4.94 -4.84
CA THR A 12 5.15 -4.79 -4.25
C THR A 12 5.02 -5.80 -3.12
N GLY A 13 4.76 -5.33 -1.91
CA GLY A 13 4.64 -6.20 -0.76
C GLY A 13 4.75 -5.49 0.57
N SER A 14 5.23 -6.21 1.59
CA SER A 14 5.29 -5.67 2.95
C SER A 14 6.31 -4.54 3.08
N ARG A 15 6.01 -3.56 3.94
CA ARG A 15 6.95 -2.49 4.31
C ARG A 15 8.29 -3.02 4.80
N GLY A 16 8.29 -4.09 5.58
CA GLY A 16 9.51 -4.73 6.05
C GLY A 16 10.38 -5.24 4.91
N GLY A 17 9.78 -5.93 3.93
CA GLY A 17 10.47 -6.41 2.73
C GLY A 17 11.01 -5.28 1.87
N GLY A 18 10.19 -4.28 1.57
CA GLY A 18 10.60 -3.15 0.74
C GLY A 18 11.74 -2.34 1.37
N LEU A 19 11.70 -2.08 2.68
CA LEU A 19 12.79 -1.39 3.39
C LEU A 19 14.08 -2.20 3.46
N ALA A 20 14.00 -3.54 3.52
CA ALA A 20 15.18 -4.39 3.45
C ALA A 20 15.82 -4.32 2.05
N LEU A 21 15.00 -4.32 0.99
CA LEU A 21 15.47 -4.18 -0.39
C LEU A 21 16.07 -2.80 -0.65
N CYS A 22 15.45 -1.71 -0.16
CA CYS A 22 16.02 -0.37 -0.26
C CYS A 22 17.39 -0.29 0.41
N ARG A 23 17.54 -0.81 1.64
CA ARG A 23 18.82 -0.82 2.35
C ARG A 23 19.90 -1.58 1.57
N LEU A 24 19.56 -2.76 1.04
CA LEU A 24 20.51 -3.58 0.30
C LEU A 24 20.88 -2.96 -1.05
N ALA A 25 19.95 -2.27 -1.72
CA ALA A 25 20.22 -1.56 -2.97
C ALA A 25 21.13 -0.33 -2.76
N GLN A 26 20.96 0.38 -1.64
CA GLN A 26 21.77 1.54 -1.30
C GLN A 26 23.18 1.16 -0.79
N SER A 27 23.35 -0.03 -0.22
CA SER A 27 24.66 -0.53 0.23
C SER A 27 25.53 -1.11 -0.89
N ARG A 28 25.08 -1.07 -2.16
CA ARG A 28 25.86 -1.55 -3.30
C ARG A 28 26.99 -0.55 -3.63
N PRO A 29 28.13 -1.03 -4.18
CA PRO A 29 29.17 -0.14 -4.70
C PRO A 29 28.66 0.87 -5.73
N GLU A 30 27.69 0.44 -6.54
CA GLU A 30 26.89 1.31 -7.40
C GLU A 30 25.43 1.24 -6.93
N PRO A 31 24.95 2.26 -6.18
CA PRO A 31 23.57 2.32 -5.72
C PRO A 31 22.59 2.34 -6.88
N ILE A 32 21.47 1.62 -6.73
CA ILE A 32 20.41 1.54 -7.76
C ILE A 32 19.06 1.95 -7.18
N PRO A 33 18.18 2.58 -7.98
CA PRO A 33 16.84 2.98 -7.55
C PRO A 33 15.96 1.76 -7.22
N VAL A 34 15.16 1.90 -6.18
CA VAL A 34 14.13 0.93 -5.77
C VAL A 34 12.77 1.61 -5.78
N PHE A 35 11.87 1.12 -6.63
CA PHE A 35 10.48 1.52 -6.71
C PHE A 35 9.66 0.48 -5.95
N ALA A 36 9.29 0.81 -4.72
CA ALA A 36 8.64 -0.13 -3.81
C ALA A 36 7.27 0.40 -3.37
N GLU A 37 6.22 -0.32 -3.75
CA GLU A 37 4.88 -0.20 -3.18
C GLU A 37 4.83 -1.06 -1.92
N MET A 38 4.62 -0.41 -0.77
CA MET A 38 4.93 -0.95 0.55
C MET A 38 3.74 -0.88 1.51
N SER A 39 2.57 -1.34 1.07
CA SER A 39 1.34 -1.42 1.87
C SER A 39 0.82 -0.04 2.33
N SER A 40 -0.46 0.22 2.07
CA SER A 40 -1.14 1.44 2.52
C SER A 40 -2.25 1.09 3.49
N THR A 41 -2.36 1.82 4.59
CA THR A 41 -3.47 1.69 5.55
C THR A 41 -4.77 2.33 5.04
N ASN A 42 -4.69 3.20 4.03
CA ASN A 42 -5.79 3.96 3.42
C ASN A 42 -6.82 4.50 4.44
N PRO A 43 -6.45 5.45 5.32
CA PRO A 43 -7.35 5.94 6.35
C PRO A 43 -8.53 6.71 5.74
N VAL A 44 -9.75 6.30 6.11
CA VAL A 44 -11.00 6.98 5.73
C VAL A 44 -11.50 7.80 6.91
N PHE A 45 -11.75 9.10 6.67
CA PHE A 45 -12.31 10.00 7.67
C PHE A 45 -13.78 10.29 7.36
N LEU A 46 -14.67 9.96 8.30
CA LEU A 46 -16.11 10.21 8.18
C LEU A 46 -16.49 11.49 8.92
N LEU A 47 -16.95 12.50 8.17
CA LEU A 47 -17.38 13.78 8.76
C LEU A 47 -18.81 13.69 9.32
N PRO A 48 -19.15 14.45 10.38
CA PRO A 48 -20.44 14.31 11.08
C PRO A 48 -21.67 14.46 10.18
N ALA A 49 -21.65 15.44 9.27
CA ALA A 49 -22.75 15.68 8.33
C ALA A 49 -22.94 14.52 7.33
N ALA A 50 -21.84 13.90 6.89
CA ALA A 50 -21.90 12.74 6.00
C ALA A 50 -22.44 11.50 6.72
N LEU A 51 -22.08 11.33 8.01
CA LEU A 51 -22.58 10.24 8.84
C LEU A 51 -24.08 10.39 9.14
N GLN A 52 -24.55 11.62 9.39
CA GLN A 52 -25.97 11.89 9.60
C GLN A 52 -26.80 11.69 8.33
N ALA A 53 -26.28 12.09 7.17
CA ALA A 53 -27.00 11.99 5.91
C ALA A 53 -27.00 10.57 5.30
N ARG A 54 -25.92 9.81 5.49
CA ARG A 54 -25.66 8.56 4.73
C ARG A 54 -24.98 7.46 5.55
N GLY A 55 -25.08 7.47 6.88
CA GLY A 55 -24.32 6.58 7.75
C GLY A 55 -24.48 5.09 7.45
N GLU A 56 -25.70 4.63 7.20
CA GLU A 56 -25.98 3.21 6.92
C GLU A 56 -25.41 2.76 5.56
N ALA A 57 -25.60 3.58 4.51
CA ALA A 57 -25.04 3.32 3.18
C ALA A 57 -23.50 3.36 3.19
N LEU A 58 -22.90 4.30 3.94
CA LEU A 58 -21.45 4.39 4.12
C LEU A 58 -20.90 3.17 4.87
N ALA A 59 -21.60 2.69 5.91
CA ALA A 59 -21.20 1.50 6.64
C ALA A 59 -21.24 0.25 5.75
N GLN A 60 -22.31 0.07 4.96
CA GLN A 60 -22.43 -1.05 4.02
C GLN A 60 -21.35 -1.00 2.94
N GLY A 61 -21.08 0.19 2.36
CA GLY A 61 -20.02 0.39 1.37
C GLY A 61 -18.62 0.12 1.94
N PHE A 62 -18.38 0.53 3.18
CA PHE A 62 -17.11 0.29 3.87
C PHE A 62 -16.89 -1.20 4.19
N VAL A 63 -17.91 -1.90 4.70
CA VAL A 63 -17.82 -3.36 4.93
C VAL A 63 -17.63 -4.10 3.61
N GLY A 64 -18.32 -3.65 2.55
CA GLY A 64 -18.12 -4.17 1.19
C GLY A 64 -16.69 -4.00 0.69
N SER A 65 -16.08 -2.82 0.88
CA SER A 65 -14.72 -2.55 0.43
C SER A 65 -13.65 -3.33 1.20
N LEU A 66 -13.89 -3.66 2.48
CA LEU A 66 -13.02 -4.54 3.27
C LEU A 66 -13.12 -6.02 2.86
N THR A 67 -14.29 -6.46 2.37
CA THR A 67 -14.57 -7.87 2.09
C THR A 67 -14.40 -8.25 0.61
N LEU A 68 -14.44 -7.28 -0.31
CA LEU A 68 -14.05 -7.46 -1.71
C LEU A 68 -12.57 -7.88 -1.81
N GLY A 69 -12.32 -9.10 -2.28
CA GLY A 69 -10.96 -9.63 -2.49
C GLY A 69 -10.27 -10.22 -1.25
N ALA A 70 -11.02 -10.69 -0.24
CA ALA A 70 -10.47 -11.29 0.99
C ALA A 70 -9.49 -10.38 1.78
N GLY A 71 -9.69 -9.06 1.71
CA GLY A 71 -8.84 -8.06 2.38
C GLY A 71 -7.49 -7.78 1.71
N SER A 72 -7.25 -8.31 0.50
CA SER A 72 -5.99 -8.13 -0.23
C SER A 72 -5.95 -6.89 -1.14
N SER A 73 -7.08 -6.22 -1.34
CA SER A 73 -7.22 -5.04 -2.20
C SER A 73 -7.37 -3.77 -1.37
N ALA A 74 -6.79 -2.66 -1.84
CA ALA A 74 -6.97 -1.35 -1.19
C ALA A 74 -8.46 -0.94 -1.20
N PRO A 75 -9.01 -0.39 -0.10
CA PRO A 75 -10.40 0.04 -0.07
C PRO A 75 -10.66 1.11 -1.14
N ILE A 76 -11.66 0.90 -1.99
CA ILE A 76 -12.13 1.90 -2.95
C ILE A 76 -12.97 2.93 -2.18
N PRO A 77 -12.72 4.24 -2.30
CA PRO A 77 -13.55 5.24 -1.62
C PRO A 77 -14.97 5.22 -2.20
N ALA A 78 -15.96 5.22 -1.29
CA ALA A 78 -17.38 5.37 -1.60
C ALA A 78 -17.76 6.84 -1.86
#